data_AF-A0A9W6JL16-F1
#
_entry.id   AF-A0A9W6JL16-F1
#
_cell.length_a   1.000
_cell.length_b   1.000
_cell.length_c   1.000
_cell.angle_alpha   90.00
_cell.angle_beta   90.00
_cell.angle_gamma   90.00
#
_symmetry.space_group_name_H-M   'P 1'
#
loop_
_entity.id
_entity.type
_entity.pdbx_description
1 polymer ?
#
loop_
_entity_poly.entity_id
_entity_poly.type
_entity_poly.pdbx_seq_one_letter_code
_entity_poly.pdbx_strand_id
1 'polypeptide(L)'
;MSPARRGVALALLAGAIAAPGAVSPARALNEDVMRNILSPVLLAENLAAVCGRFDAGFARAAGGRDGDAGRVLAHMKDEILATMTRDEAAPIVTSAAGAARAIGLGLIRALAGGTVEAQETRMRRLCAETARPFVKGVVDNHDERHEFFEQMLKDARHG
;
A
#
# COMPACT_ATOMS: atom_id res chain seq x y z
N MET A 1 -34.67 81.53 0.36
CA MET A 1 -33.57 82.10 -0.44
C MET A 1 -32.32 81.26 -0.17
N SER A 2 -31.70 80.67 -1.20
CA SER A 2 -30.40 79.98 -1.12
C SER A 2 -29.32 80.87 -1.76
N PRO A 3 -28.03 80.81 -1.34
CA PRO A 3 -27.07 79.79 -1.81
C PRO A 3 -26.09 79.33 -0.67
N ALA A 4 -24.91 78.70 -0.83
CA ALA A 4 -24.11 78.34 -2.01
C ALA A 4 -23.17 77.11 -1.82
N ARG A 5 -23.17 76.21 -2.81
CA ARG A 5 -22.00 75.65 -3.56
C ARG A 5 -20.67 75.20 -2.88
N ARG A 6 -20.25 73.97 -3.27
CA ARG A 6 -18.88 73.42 -3.59
C ARG A 6 -18.20 72.44 -2.60
N GLY A 7 -17.45 71.47 -3.18
CA GLY A 7 -16.60 70.43 -2.55
C GLY A 7 -17.27 69.05 -2.55
N VAL A 8 -16.97 68.02 -3.35
CA VAL A 8 -15.71 67.35 -3.82
C VAL A 8 -15.09 66.37 -2.79
N ALA A 9 -14.87 65.12 -3.24
CA ALA A 9 -14.17 63.94 -2.65
C ALA A 9 -15.16 62.76 -2.41
N LEU A 10 -15.28 61.75 -3.26
CA LEU A 10 -14.35 60.71 -3.76
C LEU A 10 -13.93 59.65 -2.71
N ALA A 11 -14.41 58.42 -2.93
CA ALA A 11 -13.89 57.11 -2.52
C ALA A 11 -13.63 56.78 -1.02
N LEU A 12 -14.14 55.61 -0.61
CA LEU A 12 -13.35 54.62 0.12
C LEU A 12 -13.79 53.21 -0.30
N LEU A 13 -12.82 52.35 -0.60
CA LEU A 13 -12.99 51.03 -1.20
C LEU A 13 -13.09 49.91 -0.15
N ALA A 14 -13.75 48.83 -0.59
CA ALA A 14 -13.63 47.43 -0.20
C ALA A 14 -12.72 47.04 1.00
N GLY A 15 -13.28 46.23 1.91
CA GLY A 15 -12.58 45.54 2.98
C GLY A 15 -13.08 44.11 3.19
N ALA A 16 -13.17 43.31 2.13
CA ALA A 16 -13.47 41.88 2.25
C ALA A 16 -12.19 41.13 2.65
N ILE A 17 -12.03 40.87 3.95
CA ILE A 17 -10.89 40.10 4.49
C ILE A 17 -11.10 38.62 4.18
N ALA A 18 -10.64 38.19 2.99
CA ALA A 18 -10.49 36.79 2.69
C ALA A 18 -9.31 36.22 3.48
N ALA A 19 -9.61 35.46 4.54
CA ALA A 19 -8.57 34.70 5.24
C ALA A 19 -7.96 33.68 4.26
N PRO A 20 -6.63 33.66 4.05
CA PRO A 20 -6.01 32.64 3.23
C PRO A 20 -6.16 31.29 3.94
N GLY A 21 -7.01 30.42 3.39
CA GLY A 21 -7.06 29.03 3.81
C GLY A 21 -5.67 28.43 3.66
N ALA A 22 -5.14 27.87 4.75
CA ALA A 22 -3.85 27.21 4.73
C ALA A 22 -3.93 25.96 3.84
N VAL A 23 -3.58 26.13 2.56
CA VAL A 23 -3.29 25.01 1.68
C VAL A 23 -2.03 24.37 2.23
N SER A 24 -2.19 23.30 3.02
CA SER A 24 -1.08 22.43 3.38
C SER A 24 -0.33 22.07 2.09
N PRO A 25 0.98 22.30 2.01
CA PRO A 25 1.72 21.97 0.79
C PRO A 25 1.54 20.47 0.53
N ALA A 26 0.97 20.14 -0.62
CA ALA A 26 0.88 18.76 -1.07
C ALA A 26 2.31 18.19 -1.14
N ARG A 27 2.63 17.29 -0.22
CA ARG A 27 3.90 16.58 -0.22
C ARG A 27 3.89 15.63 -1.41
N ALA A 28 4.96 15.58 -2.18
CA ALA A 28 5.05 14.66 -3.29
C ALA A 28 5.24 13.23 -2.73
N LEU A 29 4.15 12.49 -2.66
CA LEU A 29 4.19 11.09 -2.31
C LEU A 29 4.91 10.31 -3.42
N ASN A 30 5.97 9.57 -3.08
CA ASN A 30 6.68 8.75 -4.05
C ASN A 30 5.89 7.45 -4.31
N GLU A 31 4.91 7.54 -5.20
CA GLU A 31 4.01 6.42 -5.54
C GLU A 31 4.76 5.17 -6.02
N ASP A 32 5.88 5.32 -6.73
CA ASP A 32 6.72 4.22 -7.20
C ASP A 32 7.36 3.44 -6.04
N VAL A 33 7.94 4.16 -5.07
CA VAL A 33 8.51 3.54 -3.86
C VAL A 33 7.41 2.87 -3.03
N MET A 34 6.29 3.56 -2.80
CA MET A 34 5.15 3.00 -2.06
C MET A 34 4.59 1.74 -2.75
N ARG A 35 4.46 1.74 -4.08
CA ARG A 35 4.07 0.55 -4.87
C ARG A 35 5.07 -0.58 -4.64
N ASN A 36 6.37 -0.30 -4.70
CA ASN A 36 7.42 -1.31 -4.56
C ASN A 36 7.47 -1.91 -3.14
N ILE A 37 7.12 -1.14 -2.11
CA ILE A 37 6.96 -1.62 -0.73
C ILE A 37 5.69 -2.48 -0.59
N LEU A 38 4.56 -2.04 -1.14
CA LEU A 38 3.26 -2.72 -0.97
C LEU A 38 3.09 -3.98 -1.84
N SER A 39 3.69 -4.02 -3.04
CA SER A 39 3.58 -5.15 -3.98
C SER A 39 3.98 -6.51 -3.38
N PRO A 40 5.14 -6.67 -2.68
CA PRO A 40 5.50 -7.95 -2.07
C PRO A 40 4.55 -8.36 -0.94
N VAL A 41 3.99 -7.41 -0.18
CA VAL A 41 2.99 -7.67 0.88
C VAL A 41 1.71 -8.23 0.26
N LEU A 42 1.18 -7.59 -0.78
CA LEU A 42 0.00 -8.07 -1.50
C LEU A 42 0.25 -9.41 -2.20
N LEU A 43 1.45 -9.64 -2.74
CA LEU A 43 1.82 -10.95 -3.29
C LEU A 43 1.85 -12.03 -2.21
N ALA A 44 2.42 -11.73 -1.04
CA ALA A 44 2.46 -12.65 0.10
C ALA A 44 1.05 -12.95 0.64
N GLU A 45 0.17 -11.95 0.71
CA GLU A 45 -1.23 -12.12 1.14
C GLU A 45 -2.00 -13.04 0.18
N ASN A 46 -1.85 -12.84 -1.13
CA ASN A 46 -2.43 -13.72 -2.16
C ASN A 46 -1.87 -15.15 -2.09
N LEU A 47 -0.56 -15.31 -1.90
CA LEU A 47 0.09 -16.62 -1.78
C LEU A 47 -0.36 -17.36 -0.51
N ALA A 48 -0.46 -16.67 0.63
CA ALA A 48 -0.96 -17.25 1.87
C ALA A 48 -2.43 -17.70 1.75
N ALA A 49 -3.28 -16.88 1.12
CA ALA A 49 -4.68 -17.21 0.90
C ALA A 49 -4.89 -18.42 -0.04
N VAL A 50 -4.06 -18.57 -1.07
CA VAL A 50 -4.10 -19.73 -1.97
C VAL A 50 -3.53 -20.97 -1.29
N CYS A 51 -2.33 -20.88 -0.70
CA CYS A 51 -1.63 -22.03 -0.14
C CYS A 51 -2.26 -22.55 1.16
N GLY A 52 -2.96 -21.70 1.93
CA GLY A 52 -3.78 -22.13 3.07
C GLY A 52 -4.87 -23.15 2.72
N ARG A 53 -5.28 -23.24 1.44
CA ARG A 53 -6.23 -24.27 0.95
C ARG A 53 -5.58 -25.64 0.76
N PHE A 54 -4.27 -25.70 0.59
CA PHE A 54 -3.51 -26.93 0.38
C PHE A 54 -2.81 -27.41 1.66
N ASP A 55 -2.46 -26.48 2.56
CA ASP A 55 -1.88 -26.73 3.87
C ASP A 55 -2.47 -25.76 4.91
N ALA A 56 -3.32 -26.26 5.81
CA ALA A 56 -3.91 -25.48 6.91
C ALA A 56 -2.88 -25.03 7.98
N GLY A 57 -1.65 -25.56 7.92
CA GLY A 57 -0.50 -25.08 8.70
C GLY A 57 0.23 -23.89 8.06
N PHE A 58 -0.03 -23.57 6.78
CA PHE A 58 0.79 -22.62 5.99
C PHE A 58 0.94 -21.26 6.68
N ALA A 59 -0.18 -20.62 7.07
CA ALA A 59 -0.14 -19.27 7.63
C ALA A 59 0.64 -19.21 8.95
N ARG A 60 0.54 -20.25 9.80
CA ARG A 60 1.33 -20.35 11.04
C ARG A 60 2.81 -20.63 10.75
N ALA A 61 3.11 -21.50 9.79
CA ALA A 61 4.48 -21.85 9.42
C ALA A 61 5.24 -20.73 8.67
N ALA A 62 4.51 -19.80 8.06
CA ALA A 62 5.06 -18.58 7.45
C ALA A 62 4.82 -17.32 8.31
N GLY A 63 4.36 -17.50 9.56
CA GLY A 63 4.11 -16.42 10.51
C GLY A 63 5.39 -15.89 11.18
N GLY A 64 5.19 -14.82 11.95
CA GLY A 64 6.23 -14.05 12.65
C GLY A 64 5.94 -13.97 14.15
N ARG A 65 6.56 -13.00 14.83
CA ARG A 65 6.43 -12.80 16.29
C ARG A 65 4.99 -12.46 16.68
N ASP A 66 4.30 -11.66 15.87
CA ASP A 66 2.96 -11.15 16.15
C ASP A 66 1.81 -12.07 15.67
N GLY A 67 2.12 -13.26 15.13
CA GLY A 67 1.14 -14.30 14.83
C GLY A 67 1.31 -14.94 13.45
N ASP A 68 0.23 -15.47 12.90
CA ASP A 68 0.25 -16.04 11.56
C ASP A 68 0.50 -14.97 10.48
N ALA A 69 0.97 -15.43 9.31
CA ALA A 69 1.30 -14.56 8.19
C ALA A 69 0.14 -13.65 7.75
N GLY A 70 -1.11 -14.11 7.85
CA GLY A 70 -2.28 -13.29 7.49
C GLY A 70 -2.42 -12.08 8.39
N ARG A 71 -2.22 -12.26 9.71
CA ARG A 71 -2.23 -11.16 10.69
C ARG A 71 -1.08 -10.17 10.46
N VAL A 72 0.15 -10.66 10.26
CA VAL A 72 1.31 -9.78 10.07
C VAL A 72 1.20 -8.99 8.75
N LEU A 73 0.83 -9.65 7.64
CA LEU A 73 0.67 -8.97 6.35
C LEU A 73 -0.47 -7.95 6.34
N ALA A 74 -1.56 -8.19 7.09
CA ALA A 74 -2.61 -7.20 7.30
C ALA A 74 -2.06 -5.98 8.06
N HIS A 75 -1.33 -6.20 9.16
CA HIS A 75 -0.70 -5.13 9.94
C HIS A 75 0.27 -4.30 9.08
N MET A 76 1.17 -4.95 8.32
CA MET A 76 2.09 -4.27 7.39
C MET A 76 1.35 -3.37 6.39
N LYS A 77 0.24 -3.86 5.83
CA LYS A 77 -0.60 -3.10 4.89
C LYS A 77 -1.24 -1.88 5.57
N ASP A 78 -1.71 -2.03 6.81
CA ASP A 78 -2.26 -0.92 7.58
C ASP A 78 -1.17 0.15 7.85
N GLU A 79 0.05 -0.23 8.23
CA GLU A 79 1.16 0.71 8.48
C GLU A 79 1.61 1.48 7.23
N ILE A 80 1.68 0.80 6.08
CA ILE A 80 1.97 1.39 4.77
C ILE A 80 0.98 2.52 4.48
N LEU A 81 -0.31 2.27 4.73
CA LEU A 81 -1.42 3.15 4.36
C LEU A 81 -1.84 4.15 5.45
N ALA A 82 -1.39 3.97 6.70
CA ALA A 82 -1.90 4.66 7.89
C ALA A 82 -1.93 6.20 7.82
N THR A 83 -1.04 6.82 7.04
CA THR A 83 -0.95 8.28 6.90
C THR A 83 -1.38 8.78 5.52
N MET A 84 -1.99 7.94 4.69
CA MET A 84 -2.48 8.31 3.38
C MET A 84 -3.96 8.68 3.43
N THR A 85 -4.33 9.73 2.70
CA THR A 85 -5.72 9.90 2.30
C THR A 85 -6.14 8.78 1.35
N ARG A 86 -7.46 8.59 1.19
CA ARG A 86 -8.00 7.60 0.26
C ARG A 86 -7.53 7.84 -1.17
N ASP A 87 -7.41 9.10 -1.58
CA ASP A 87 -7.09 9.48 -2.95
C ASP A 87 -5.60 9.27 -3.27
N GLU A 88 -4.72 9.38 -2.28
CA GLU A 88 -3.30 8.97 -2.36
C GLU A 88 -3.16 7.44 -2.35
N ALA A 89 -3.89 6.74 -1.48
CA ALA A 89 -3.79 5.29 -1.32
C ALA A 89 -4.34 4.51 -2.52
N ALA A 90 -5.45 4.95 -3.12
CA ALA A 90 -6.15 4.22 -4.18
C ALA A 90 -5.29 3.90 -5.43
N PRO A 91 -4.56 4.85 -6.05
CA PRO A 91 -3.69 4.55 -7.20
C PRO A 91 -2.54 3.61 -6.82
N ILE A 92 -1.90 3.83 -5.66
CA ILE A 92 -0.80 2.99 -5.14
C ILE A 92 -1.26 1.55 -4.93
N VAL A 93 -2.37 1.34 -4.21
CA VAL A 93 -2.94 0.01 -3.95
C VAL A 93 -3.32 -0.68 -5.26
N THR A 94 -3.94 0.04 -6.21
CA THR A 94 -4.31 -0.50 -7.52
C THR A 94 -3.07 -0.95 -8.32
N SER A 95 -2.03 -0.12 -8.34
CA SER A 95 -0.77 -0.39 -9.03
C SER A 95 -0.02 -1.57 -8.42
N ALA A 96 0.08 -1.61 -7.08
CA ALA A 96 0.73 -2.69 -6.35
C ALA A 96 -0.02 -4.02 -6.47
N ALA A 97 -1.35 -4.00 -6.41
CA ALA A 97 -2.19 -5.18 -6.66
C ALA A 97 -2.05 -5.67 -8.11
N GLY A 98 -1.90 -4.76 -9.08
CA GLY A 98 -1.59 -5.08 -10.47
C GLY A 98 -0.27 -5.83 -10.61
N ALA A 99 0.81 -5.33 -9.98
CA ALA A 99 2.12 -5.97 -9.97
C ALA A 99 2.09 -7.36 -9.29
N ALA A 100 1.50 -7.47 -8.10
CA ALA A 100 1.33 -8.72 -7.38
C ALA A 100 0.53 -9.76 -8.21
N ARG A 101 -0.55 -9.32 -8.86
CA ARG A 101 -1.38 -10.17 -9.75
C ARG A 101 -0.60 -10.63 -10.97
N ALA A 102 0.24 -9.78 -11.58
CA ALA A 102 1.06 -10.17 -12.73
C ALA A 102 2.03 -11.31 -12.36
N ILE A 103 2.71 -11.20 -11.21
CA ILE A 103 3.60 -12.25 -10.69
C ILE A 103 2.80 -13.53 -10.38
N GLY A 104 1.69 -13.43 -9.64
CA GLY A 104 0.84 -14.58 -9.30
C GLY A 104 0.29 -15.31 -10.53
N LEU A 105 -0.12 -14.59 -11.58
CA LEU A 105 -0.53 -15.18 -12.86
C LEU A 105 0.64 -15.86 -13.59
N GLY A 106 1.86 -15.31 -13.49
CA GLY A 106 3.07 -15.95 -13.99
C GLY A 106 3.32 -17.31 -13.33
N LEU A 107 3.25 -17.37 -12.00
CA LEU A 107 3.37 -18.61 -11.23
C LEU A 107 2.29 -19.62 -11.62
N ILE A 108 1.01 -19.22 -11.68
CA ILE A 108 -0.10 -20.11 -12.04
C ILE A 108 0.08 -20.67 -13.46
N ARG A 109 0.48 -19.84 -14.43
CA ARG A 109 0.72 -20.28 -15.82
C ARG A 109 1.85 -21.31 -15.91
N ALA A 110 2.92 -21.15 -15.13
CA ALA A 110 4.01 -22.11 -15.06
C ALA A 110 3.59 -23.48 -14.49
N LEU A 111 2.43 -23.58 -13.82
CA LEU A 111 1.88 -24.83 -13.30
C LEU A 111 0.82 -25.48 -14.21
N ALA A 112 0.46 -24.89 -15.35
CA ALA A 112 -0.65 -25.33 -16.20
C ALA A 112 -0.41 -26.69 -16.90
N GLY A 113 -1.49 -27.28 -17.45
CA GLY A 113 -1.46 -28.53 -18.24
C GLY A 113 -1.58 -29.82 -17.41
N GLY A 114 -1.61 -30.98 -18.08
CA GLY A 114 -1.79 -32.29 -17.44
C GLY A 114 -3.14 -32.48 -16.74
N THR A 115 -3.25 -33.52 -15.91
CA THR A 115 -4.47 -33.82 -15.13
C THR A 115 -4.60 -32.92 -13.90
N VAL A 116 -5.77 -32.96 -13.25
CA VAL A 116 -6.04 -32.19 -12.02
C VAL A 116 -5.11 -32.60 -10.88
N GLU A 117 -4.87 -33.90 -10.69
CA GLU A 117 -3.99 -34.45 -9.65
C GLU A 117 -2.54 -33.99 -9.86
N ALA A 118 -2.10 -33.92 -11.12
CA ALA A 118 -0.79 -33.40 -11.49
C ALA A 118 -0.67 -31.89 -11.22
N GLN A 119 -1.74 -31.12 -11.43
CA GLN A 119 -1.80 -29.69 -11.09
C GLN A 119 -1.79 -29.47 -9.58
N GLU A 120 -2.58 -30.23 -8.80
CA GLU A 120 -2.56 -30.16 -7.34
C GLU A 120 -1.19 -30.52 -6.76
N THR A 121 -0.54 -31.56 -7.27
CA THR A 121 0.80 -31.97 -6.86
C THR A 121 1.81 -30.83 -7.09
N ARG A 122 1.75 -30.18 -8.26
CA ARG A 122 2.58 -29.00 -8.56
C ARG A 122 2.26 -27.79 -7.68
N MET A 123 0.98 -27.57 -7.35
CA MET A 123 0.57 -26.47 -6.47
C MET A 123 1.04 -26.69 -5.02
N ARG A 124 0.90 -27.91 -4.49
CA ARG A 124 1.45 -28.29 -3.17
C ARG A 124 2.95 -28.04 -3.11
N ARG A 125 3.68 -28.41 -4.18
CA ARG A 125 5.12 -28.14 -4.30
C ARG A 125 5.44 -26.64 -4.33
N LEU A 126 4.76 -25.85 -5.18
CA LEU A 126 4.91 -24.38 -5.19
C LEU A 126 4.70 -23.78 -3.80
N CYS A 127 3.66 -24.25 -3.09
CA CYS A 127 3.36 -23.77 -1.74
C CYS A 127 4.46 -24.12 -0.72
N ALA A 128 5.02 -25.32 -0.79
CA ALA A 128 6.09 -25.75 0.11
C ALA A 128 7.45 -25.06 -0.20
N GLU A 129 7.87 -25.07 -1.47
CA GLU A 129 9.23 -24.72 -1.90
C GLU A 129 9.41 -23.25 -2.29
N THR A 130 8.34 -22.54 -2.64
CA THR A 130 8.41 -21.15 -3.14
C THR A 130 7.59 -20.19 -2.31
N ALA A 131 6.30 -20.48 -2.12
CA ALA A 131 5.39 -19.54 -1.46
C ALA A 131 5.69 -19.41 0.04
N ARG A 132 5.92 -20.51 0.76
CA ARG A 132 6.23 -20.46 2.20
C ARG A 132 7.53 -19.70 2.49
N PRO A 133 8.68 -19.97 1.82
CA PRO A 133 9.88 -19.17 2.01
C PRO A 133 9.70 -17.69 1.64
N PHE A 134 8.96 -17.39 0.56
CA PHE A 134 8.69 -16.00 0.17
C PHE A 134 7.86 -15.25 1.22
N VAL A 135 6.72 -15.81 1.64
CA VAL A 135 5.83 -15.20 2.64
C VAL A 135 6.57 -15.03 3.96
N LYS A 136 7.30 -16.06 4.40
CA LYS A 136 8.12 -15.98 5.61
C LYS A 136 9.21 -14.91 5.50
N GLY A 137 9.90 -14.80 4.36
CA GLY A 137 10.91 -13.76 4.15
C GLY A 137 10.35 -12.33 4.17
N VAL A 138 9.12 -12.12 3.71
CA VAL A 138 8.43 -10.81 3.82
C VAL A 138 8.10 -10.49 5.29
N VAL A 139 7.59 -11.48 6.03
CA VAL A 139 7.25 -11.37 7.46
C VAL A 139 8.50 -11.16 8.32
N ASP A 140 9.52 -12.01 8.18
CA ASP A 140 10.77 -11.93 8.94
C ASP A 140 11.50 -10.60 8.68
N ASN A 141 11.54 -10.11 7.44
CA ASN A 141 12.14 -8.81 7.15
C ASN A 141 11.37 -7.63 7.78
N HIS A 142 10.05 -7.72 7.97
CA HIS A 142 9.30 -6.71 8.74
C HIS A 142 9.59 -6.82 10.23
N ASP A 143 9.56 -8.02 10.79
CA ASP A 143 9.84 -8.28 12.20
C ASP A 143 11.26 -7.85 12.60
N GLU A 144 12.28 -8.29 11.86
CA GLU A 144 13.69 -8.08 12.19
C GLU A 144 14.19 -6.67 11.85
N ARG A 145 13.55 -5.99 10.88
CA ARG A 145 14.03 -4.71 10.32
C ARG A 145 12.95 -3.62 10.34
N HIS A 146 12.08 -3.66 11.35
CA HIS A 146 10.95 -2.74 11.50
C HIS A 146 11.35 -1.25 11.43
N GLU A 147 12.41 -0.85 12.12
CA GLU A 147 12.91 0.55 12.09
C GLU A 147 13.33 0.99 10.67
N PHE A 148 13.93 0.09 9.89
CA PHE A 148 14.29 0.35 8.49
C PHE A 148 13.04 0.40 7.59
N PHE A 149 12.02 -0.42 7.87
CA PHE A 149 10.73 -0.36 7.20
C PHE A 149 10.00 0.97 7.48
N GLU A 150 9.94 1.42 8.75
CA GLU A 150 9.45 2.76 9.08
C GLU A 150 10.23 3.85 8.33
N GLN A 151 11.56 3.75 8.24
CA GLN A 151 12.36 4.76 7.56
C GLN A 151 12.06 4.80 6.06
N MET A 152 11.95 3.65 5.38
CA MET A 152 11.52 3.60 3.98
C MET A 152 10.14 4.25 3.78
N LEU A 153 9.20 4.04 4.71
CA LEU A 153 7.89 4.69 4.66
C LEU A 153 7.98 6.20 4.89
N LYS A 154 8.84 6.65 5.82
CA LYS A 154 9.11 8.08 6.04
C LYS A 154 9.71 8.71 4.78
N ASP A 155 10.73 8.11 4.18
CA ASP A 155 11.41 8.62 2.98
C ASP A 155 10.44 8.71 1.78
N ALA A 156 9.62 7.67 1.55
CA ALA A 156 8.64 7.65 0.48
C ALA A 156 7.55 8.74 0.62
N ARG A 157 7.29 9.23 1.84
CA ARG A 157 6.32 10.30 2.16
C ARG A 157 6.92 11.72 2.12
N HIS A 158 8.22 11.84 1.83
CA HIS A 158 8.95 13.13 1.72
C HIS A 158 9.73 13.23 0.40
N GLY A 159 9.23 12.60 -0.67
CA GLY A 159 9.80 12.66 -2.03
C GLY A 159 9.68 14.03 -2.69
#